data_AF-A0AAE4BML6-F1
#
_entry.id   AF-A0AAE4BML6-F1
#
_cell.length_a   1.000
_cell.length_b   1.000
_cell.length_c   1.000
_cell.angle_alpha   90.00
_cell.angle_beta   90.00
_cell.angle_gamma   90.00
#
_symmetry.space_group_name_H-M   'P 1'
#
loop_
_entity.id
_entity.type
_entity.pdbx_description
1 polymer ?
#
loop_
_entity_poly.entity_id
_entity_poly.type
_entity_poly.pdbx_seq_one_letter_code
_entity_poly.pdbx_strand_id
1 'polypeptide(L)'
;MTKPSLPQTSPYTRKDQAKWDRCTKMIGRGSDRSSTQQYARALGGLANGGAYTAQDVVFISAEGNRRGRLDPDYAEITRAIQAGAQFITDRTEDRQRPYNLGERQVAAFLEARGYTDGGTGHWIRTAR
;
A
#
# COMPACT_ATOMS: atom_id res chain seq x y z
N MET A 1 -6.70 -22.39 -0.70
CA MET A 1 -7.63 -21.28 -0.40
C MET A 1 -7.47 -20.23 -1.49
N THR A 2 -8.56 -19.75 -2.06
CA THR A 2 -8.53 -18.71 -3.09
C THR A 2 -8.25 -17.36 -2.44
N LYS A 3 -7.34 -16.58 -3.04
CA LYS A 3 -7.02 -15.23 -2.58
C LYS A 3 -8.29 -14.34 -2.61
N PRO A 4 -8.62 -13.61 -1.54
CA PRO A 4 -9.82 -12.77 -1.51
C PRO A 4 -9.70 -11.62 -2.51
N SER A 5 -10.82 -11.17 -3.07
CA SER A 5 -10.88 -9.98 -3.94
C SER A 5 -11.16 -8.72 -3.14
N LEU A 6 -10.67 -7.57 -3.63
CA LEU A 6 -10.98 -6.26 -3.10
C LEU A 6 -12.44 -5.90 -3.43
N PRO A 7 -13.20 -5.29 -2.50
CA PRO A 7 -14.55 -4.81 -2.78
C PRO A 7 -14.54 -3.69 -3.82
N GLN A 8 -15.58 -3.62 -4.66
CA GLN A 8 -15.76 -2.52 -5.60
C GLN A 8 -16.10 -1.23 -4.85
N THR A 9 -15.16 -0.29 -4.80
CA THR A 9 -15.30 0.98 -4.06
C THR A 9 -15.21 2.20 -4.96
N SER A 10 -14.58 2.07 -6.13
CA SER A 10 -14.44 3.14 -7.12
C SER A 10 -14.12 2.57 -8.51
N PRO A 11 -14.10 3.39 -9.57
CA PRO A 11 -13.59 2.99 -10.88
C PRO A 11 -12.13 2.50 -10.87
N TYR A 12 -11.35 2.84 -9.83
CA TYR A 12 -9.95 2.45 -9.70
C TYR A 12 -9.74 1.08 -9.05
N THR A 13 -10.77 0.43 -8.49
CA THR A 13 -10.63 -0.87 -7.81
C THR A 13 -9.98 -1.92 -8.70
N ARG A 14 -10.29 -1.95 -10.00
CA ARG A 14 -9.66 -2.93 -10.92
C ARG A 14 -8.14 -2.79 -10.96
N LYS A 15 -7.65 -1.54 -10.92
CA LYS A 15 -6.22 -1.25 -10.88
C LYS A 15 -5.60 -1.71 -9.56
N ASP A 16 -6.27 -1.43 -8.44
CA ASP A 16 -5.80 -1.84 -7.12
C ASP A 16 -5.87 -3.36 -6.92
N GLN A 17 -6.88 -4.02 -7.50
CA GLN A 17 -6.98 -5.47 -7.56
C GLN A 17 -5.77 -6.06 -8.27
N ALA A 18 -5.37 -5.52 -9.43
CA ALA A 18 -4.18 -6.01 -10.15
C ALA A 18 -2.86 -5.83 -9.37
N LYS A 19 -2.78 -4.86 -8.44
CA LYS A 19 -1.66 -4.78 -7.48
C LYS A 19 -1.80 -5.85 -6.42
N TRP A 20 -2.97 -5.93 -5.79
CA TRP A 20 -3.26 -6.90 -4.75
C TRP A 20 -3.01 -8.32 -5.23
N ASP A 21 -3.39 -8.69 -6.45
CA ASP A 21 -3.18 -10.01 -7.08
C ASP A 21 -1.71 -10.47 -7.05
N ARG A 22 -0.77 -9.54 -7.04
CA ARG A 22 0.68 -9.80 -6.97
C ARG A 22 1.26 -9.79 -5.55
N CYS A 23 0.45 -9.44 -4.56
CA CYS A 23 0.86 -9.28 -3.16
C CYS A 23 0.44 -10.46 -2.28
N THR A 24 1.00 -10.53 -1.08
CA THR A 24 0.71 -11.54 -0.06
C THR A 24 -0.02 -10.93 1.13
N LYS A 25 0.28 -9.66 1.43
CA LYS A 25 -0.31 -8.87 2.50
C LYS A 25 -0.64 -7.47 2.04
N MET A 26 -1.43 -6.78 2.84
CA MET A 26 -1.83 -5.40 2.60
C MET A 26 -1.51 -4.54 3.83
N ILE A 27 -1.13 -3.30 3.58
CA ILE A 27 -1.13 -2.24 4.58
C ILE A 27 -2.05 -1.15 4.08
N GLY A 28 -2.99 -0.74 4.92
CA GLY A 28 -3.90 0.33 4.59
C GLY A 28 -4.58 0.90 5.81
N ARG A 29 -4.43 2.22 5.96
CA ARG A 29 -5.15 3.02 6.92
C ARG A 29 -5.78 4.20 6.19
N GLY A 30 -7.07 4.37 6.40
CA GLY A 30 -7.83 5.47 5.83
C GLY A 30 -9.10 5.67 6.65
N SER A 31 -9.77 6.80 6.43
CA SER A 31 -11.06 7.06 7.08
C SER A 31 -12.14 6.09 6.60
N ASP A 32 -13.24 5.99 7.34
CA ASP A 32 -14.31 5.01 7.10
C ASP A 32 -14.83 4.94 5.66
N ARG A 33 -14.86 6.09 4.96
CA ARG A 33 -15.37 6.20 3.59
C ARG A 33 -14.33 5.90 2.53
N SER A 34 -13.11 5.50 2.91
CA SER A 34 -11.99 5.34 1.97
C SER A 34 -12.04 3.96 1.35
N SER A 35 -11.58 3.84 0.10
CA SER A 35 -11.32 2.53 -0.50
C SER A 35 -10.29 1.77 0.34
N THR A 36 -9.24 2.44 0.78
CA THR A 36 -8.20 1.91 1.68
C THR A 36 -8.76 1.21 2.91
N GLN A 37 -9.67 1.85 3.65
CA GLN A 37 -10.28 1.26 4.84
C GLN A 37 -11.21 0.08 4.50
N GLN A 38 -11.95 0.17 3.41
CA GLN A 38 -12.82 -0.92 2.94
C GLN A 38 -12.00 -2.13 2.49
N TYR A 39 -10.87 -1.92 1.82
CA TYR A 39 -9.92 -2.97 1.45
C TYR A 39 -9.34 -3.65 2.70
N ALA A 40 -8.87 -2.87 3.68
CA ALA A 40 -8.34 -3.43 4.93
C ALA A 40 -9.38 -4.27 5.68
N ARG A 41 -10.64 -3.83 5.73
CA ARG A 41 -11.75 -4.60 6.35
C ARG A 41 -12.03 -5.91 5.61
N ALA A 42 -12.09 -5.86 4.29
CA ALA A 42 -12.39 -7.03 3.47
C ALA A 42 -11.29 -8.10 3.51
N LEU A 43 -10.02 -7.67 3.61
CA LEU A 43 -8.87 -8.57 3.67
C LEU A 43 -8.62 -9.15 5.07
N GLY A 44 -9.23 -8.59 6.11
CA GLY A 44 -9.14 -9.10 7.49
C GLY A 44 -7.68 -9.26 7.93
N GLY A 45 -7.32 -10.45 8.39
CA GLY A 45 -5.95 -10.75 8.87
C GLY A 45 -4.84 -10.65 7.82
N LEU A 46 -5.16 -10.49 6.53
CA LEU A 46 -4.17 -10.20 5.49
C LEU A 46 -3.80 -8.71 5.42
N ALA A 47 -4.59 -7.83 6.06
CA ALA A 47 -4.33 -6.40 6.16
C ALA A 47 -3.84 -6.03 7.56
N ASN A 48 -2.79 -5.21 7.63
CA ASN A 48 -2.27 -4.65 8.90
C ASN A 48 -2.00 -5.72 9.98
N GLY A 49 -1.41 -6.85 9.58
CA GLY A 49 -1.27 -8.04 10.41
C GLY A 49 -0.16 -7.98 11.47
N GLY A 50 0.64 -6.90 11.53
CA GLY A 50 1.71 -6.67 12.50
C GLY A 50 2.97 -7.53 12.31
N ALA A 51 2.88 -8.63 11.56
CA ALA A 51 3.98 -9.55 11.30
C ALA A 51 4.24 -9.70 9.79
N TYR A 52 5.51 -9.59 9.40
CA TYR A 52 5.97 -9.63 8.01
C TYR A 52 7.23 -10.47 7.88
N THR A 53 7.52 -10.94 6.66
CA THR A 53 8.76 -11.63 6.30
C THR A 53 9.40 -11.01 5.06
N ALA A 54 10.65 -11.36 4.76
CA ALA A 54 11.34 -10.92 3.55
C ALA A 54 10.73 -11.50 2.25
N GLN A 55 9.93 -12.56 2.37
CA GLN A 55 9.20 -13.15 1.25
C GLN A 55 7.88 -12.43 0.96
N ASP A 56 7.39 -11.59 1.89
CA ASP A 56 6.15 -10.86 1.68
C ASP A 56 6.35 -9.77 0.60
N VAL A 57 5.43 -9.76 -0.36
CA VAL A 57 5.15 -8.61 -1.22
C VAL A 57 3.90 -7.92 -0.67
N VAL A 58 4.03 -6.66 -0.24
CA VAL A 58 2.99 -5.95 0.50
C VAL A 58 2.36 -4.87 -0.36
N PHE A 59 1.05 -4.96 -0.58
CA PHE A 59 0.29 -3.88 -1.20
C PHE A 59 0.08 -2.76 -0.18
N ILE A 60 0.62 -1.57 -0.42
CA ILE A 60 0.28 -0.39 0.38
C ILE A 60 -0.78 0.42 -0.36
N SER A 61 -1.93 0.61 0.28
CA SER A 61 -2.97 1.55 -0.17
C SER A 61 -3.00 2.73 0.78
N ALA A 62 -2.93 3.95 0.24
CA ALA A 62 -3.00 5.17 1.04
C ALA A 62 -4.13 6.09 0.58
N GLU A 63 -4.82 6.69 1.57
CA GLU A 63 -5.93 7.58 1.29
C GLU A 63 -5.45 8.91 0.67
N GLY A 64 -6.10 9.29 -0.42
CA GLY A 64 -5.85 10.54 -1.14
C GLY A 64 -6.27 11.80 -0.37
N ASN A 65 -6.16 12.94 -1.04
CA ASN A 65 -6.37 14.28 -0.49
C ASN A 65 -7.87 14.59 -0.40
N ARG A 66 -8.45 14.33 0.76
CA ARG A 66 -9.82 14.73 1.10
C ARG A 66 -9.93 15.11 2.57
N ARG A 67 -10.99 15.85 2.91
CA ARG A 67 -11.27 16.24 4.30
C ARG A 67 -11.47 15.00 5.17
N GLY A 68 -10.77 14.96 6.31
CA GLY A 68 -10.85 13.86 7.27
C GLY A 68 -10.06 12.61 6.87
N ARG A 69 -9.16 12.70 5.88
CA ARG A 69 -8.24 11.61 5.57
C ARG A 69 -7.37 11.25 6.77
N LEU A 70 -6.93 10.00 6.83
CA LEU A 70 -5.89 9.56 7.75
C LEU A 70 -4.56 9.45 7.00
N ASP A 71 -3.47 9.76 7.70
CA ASP A 71 -2.13 9.53 7.16
C ASP A 71 -1.83 8.01 7.08
N PRO A 72 -0.88 7.60 6.21
CA PRO A 72 -0.42 6.21 6.14
C PRO A 72 0.02 5.68 7.51
N ASP A 73 -0.16 4.38 7.75
CA ASP A 73 0.31 3.74 8.98
C ASP A 73 1.82 3.49 8.94
N TYR A 74 2.59 4.52 9.25
CA TYR A 74 4.05 4.45 9.24
C TYR A 74 4.63 3.43 10.22
N ALA A 75 3.93 3.13 11.32
CA ALA A 75 4.37 2.11 12.26
C ALA A 75 4.26 0.72 11.62
N GLU A 76 3.13 0.44 10.96
CA GLU A 76 2.94 -0.82 10.24
C GLU A 76 3.89 -0.96 9.04
N ILE A 77 4.07 0.11 8.26
CA ILE A 77 5.05 0.13 7.15
C ILE A 77 6.46 -0.13 7.69
N THR A 78 6.82 0.44 8.86
CA THR A 78 8.14 0.20 9.48
C THR A 78 8.35 -1.27 9.83
N ARG A 79 7.32 -1.97 10.33
CA ARG A 79 7.42 -3.41 10.63
C ARG A 79 7.72 -4.22 9.37
N ALA A 80 7.04 -3.92 8.26
CA ALA A 80 7.30 -4.58 6.98
C ALA A 80 8.71 -4.26 6.43
N ILE A 81 9.18 -3.03 6.59
CA ILE A 81 10.55 -2.62 6.21
C ILE A 81 11.60 -3.36 7.04
N GLN A 82 11.38 -3.52 8.35
CA GLN A 82 12.27 -4.25 9.26
C GLN A 82 12.36 -5.73 8.89
N ALA A 83 11.25 -6.32 8.44
CA ALA A 83 11.21 -7.68 7.94
C ALA A 83 11.89 -7.86 6.57
N GLY A 84 12.23 -6.78 5.87
CA GLY A 84 12.83 -6.82 4.55
C GLY A 84 11.84 -7.13 3.42
N ALA A 85 10.55 -6.86 3.62
CA ALA A 85 9.51 -7.07 2.62
C ALA A 85 9.71 -6.17 1.39
N GLN A 86 9.06 -6.54 0.28
CA GLN A 86 8.90 -5.71 -0.92
C GLN A 86 7.53 -5.02 -0.90
N PHE A 87 7.37 -3.93 -1.64
CA PHE A 87 6.09 -3.19 -1.65
C PHE A 87 5.55 -2.97 -3.06
N ILE A 88 4.23 -2.94 -3.19
CA ILE A 88 3.55 -2.47 -4.40
C ILE A 88 2.64 -1.30 -4.03
N THR A 89 2.77 -0.18 -4.74
CA THR A 89 1.98 1.05 -4.61
C THR A 89 1.46 1.53 -5.98
N ASP A 90 0.90 2.74 -6.06
CA ASP A 90 0.73 3.41 -7.35
C ASP A 90 2.06 3.64 -8.09
N ARG A 91 2.01 3.55 -9.43
CA ARG A 91 3.10 3.98 -10.32
C ARG A 91 3.31 5.49 -10.24
N THR A 92 4.46 5.99 -10.66
CA THR A 92 4.77 7.44 -10.59
C THR A 92 3.71 8.32 -11.23
N GLU A 93 3.22 7.96 -12.43
CA GLU A 93 2.18 8.72 -13.16
C GLU A 93 0.86 8.86 -12.38
N ASP A 94 0.50 7.84 -11.61
CA ASP A 94 -0.68 7.87 -10.75
C ASP A 94 -0.36 8.62 -9.45
N ARG A 95 0.75 8.27 -8.80
CA ARG A 95 1.21 8.83 -7.52
C ARG A 95 1.35 10.36 -7.58
N GLN A 96 1.82 10.92 -8.69
CA GLN A 96 2.06 12.36 -8.81
C GLN A 96 0.78 13.19 -8.99
N ARG A 97 -0.38 12.57 -9.19
CA ARG A 97 -1.66 13.30 -9.31
C ARG A 97 -1.94 14.09 -8.02
N PRO A 98 -2.50 15.31 -8.09
CA PRO A 98 -2.76 16.14 -6.91
C PRO A 98 -3.54 15.45 -5.79
N TYR A 99 -4.51 14.60 -6.18
CA TYR A 99 -5.33 13.84 -5.24
C TYR A 99 -4.53 12.76 -4.49
N ASN A 100 -3.44 12.22 -5.03
CA ASN A 100 -2.72 11.08 -4.47
C ASN A 100 -1.69 11.49 -3.40
N LEU A 101 -2.10 12.33 -2.45
CA LEU A 101 -1.25 12.77 -1.33
C LEU A 101 -0.72 11.61 -0.49
N GLY A 102 -1.57 10.65 -0.12
CA GLY A 102 -1.17 9.47 0.66
C GLY A 102 -0.10 8.63 -0.04
N GLU A 103 -0.25 8.37 -1.34
CA GLU A 103 0.73 7.61 -2.11
C GLU A 103 2.08 8.33 -2.20
N ARG A 104 2.09 9.67 -2.31
CA ARG A 104 3.32 10.47 -2.25
C ARG A 104 3.99 10.41 -0.88
N GLN A 105 3.20 10.43 0.19
CA GLN A 105 3.71 10.25 1.55
C GLN A 105 4.33 8.86 1.76
N VAL A 106 3.70 7.80 1.25
CA VAL A 106 4.25 6.43 1.31
C VAL A 106 5.58 6.36 0.54
N ALA A 107 5.61 6.88 -0.68
CA ALA A 107 6.82 6.91 -1.48
C ALA A 107 7.98 7.61 -0.77
N ALA A 108 7.78 8.85 -0.31
CA ALA A 108 8.83 9.58 0.40
C ALA A 108 9.33 8.83 1.65
N PHE A 109 8.42 8.13 2.34
CA PHE A 109 8.77 7.33 3.52
C PHE A 109 9.62 6.09 3.18
N LEU A 110 9.31 5.42 2.05
CA LEU A 110 10.06 4.27 1.54
C LEU A 110 11.43 4.69 0.99
N GLU A 111 11.49 5.78 0.22
CA GLU A 111 12.73 6.35 -0.32
C GLU A 111 13.70 6.71 0.82
N ALA A 112 13.21 7.38 1.86
CA ALA A 112 14.00 7.71 3.06
C ALA A 112 14.51 6.47 3.83
N ARG A 113 14.03 5.27 3.51
CA ARG A 113 14.42 3.99 4.13
C ARG A 113 15.16 3.07 3.16
N GLY A 114 15.66 3.62 2.05
CA GLY A 114 16.49 2.90 1.10
C GLY A 114 15.70 1.93 0.22
N TYR A 115 14.49 2.31 -0.18
CA TYR A 115 13.73 1.62 -1.21
C TYR A 115 13.62 2.48 -2.48
N THR A 116 13.57 1.83 -3.64
CA THR A 116 13.35 2.46 -4.95
C THR A 116 12.37 1.63 -5.77
N ASP A 117 11.56 2.28 -6.60
CA ASP A 117 10.61 1.61 -7.50
C ASP A 117 10.91 1.79 -8.99
N GLY A 118 11.88 2.64 -9.35
CA GLY A 118 12.13 3.02 -10.75
C GLY A 118 10.89 3.57 -11.47
N GLY A 119 9.90 4.07 -10.71
CA GLY A 119 8.60 4.53 -11.18
C GLY A 119 7.54 3.46 -11.49
N THR A 120 7.86 2.18 -11.30
CA THR A 120 6.96 1.06 -11.59
C THR A 120 5.91 0.81 -10.50
N GLY A 121 6.02 1.47 -9.35
CA GLY A 121 5.25 1.20 -8.15
C GLY A 121 5.66 -0.09 -7.44
N HIS A 122 6.66 -0.83 -7.91
CA HIS A 122 7.21 -2.01 -7.21
C HIS A 122 8.52 -1.62 -6.52
N TRP A 123 8.47 -1.50 -5.21
CA TRP A 123 9.57 -1.04 -4.37
C TRP A 123 10.42 -2.21 -3.89
N ILE A 124 11.72 -2.12 -4.18
CA ILE A 124 12.74 -3.03 -3.69
C ILE A 124 13.78 -2.25 -2.89
N ARG A 125 14.40 -2.91 -1.91
CA ARG A 125 15.49 -2.33 -1.14
C ARG A 125 16.68 -2.07 -2.06
N THR A 126 17.21 -0.86 -2.03
CA THR A 126 18.47 -0.53 -2.70
C THR A 126 19.57 -1.37 -2.05
N ALA A 127 20.34 -2.10 -2.87
CA ALA A 127 21.49 -2.87 -2.36
C ALA A 127 22.40 -1.93 -1.56
N ARG A 128 22.86 -2.40 -0.40
CA ARG A 128 23.89 -1.69 0.40
C ARG A 128 25.23 -1.78 -0.30
#